data_AF-A0A529P0P6-F1
#
_entry.id   AF-A0A529P0P6-F1
#
_cell.length_a   1.000
_cell.length_b   1.000
_cell.length_c   1.000
_cell.angle_alpha   90.00
_cell.angle_beta   90.00
_cell.angle_gamma   90.00
#
_symmetry.space_group_name_H-M   'P 1'
#
loop_
_entity.id
_entity.type
_entity.pdbx_description
1 polymer ?
#
loop_
_entity_poly.entity_id
_entity_poly.type
_entity_poly.pdbx_seq_one_letter_code
_entity_poly.pdbx_strand_id
1 'polypeptide(L)'
;MLDHPNVKIMLQTDYREVRERIPFRRLIYTGPIDEFFDWKLGRLPYRSLRFEHVTLECEQFQPVAVVNYPQTEAYTRITEYKHLTGQRNTRTSLTYEYPTDIGDPYYPVPRPKNEALYKQYEALADNCPDVWFVGRLATYRYYNMDQVVGQALATFARIQKTIPASDRAPQSALAMPV
;
A
#
# COMPACT_ATOMS: atom_id res chain seq x y z
N MET A 1 -0.17 -0.31 16.21
CA MET A 1 -0.01 -1.28 15.08
C MET A 1 1.43 -1.73 14.94
N LEU A 2 2.40 -0.82 14.97
CA LEU A 2 3.83 -1.13 14.74
C LEU A 2 4.73 -0.91 15.98
N ASP A 3 4.11 -0.77 17.15
CA ASP A 3 4.71 -0.39 18.43
C ASP A 3 5.21 -1.58 19.27
N HIS A 4 5.00 -2.81 18.79
CA HIS A 4 5.44 -4.02 19.49
C HIS A 4 6.98 -4.17 19.41
N PRO A 5 7.69 -4.55 20.50
CA PRO A 5 9.16 -4.58 20.55
C PRO A 5 9.82 -5.51 19.51
N ASN A 6 9.10 -6.54 19.06
CA ASN A 6 9.53 -7.47 18.00
C ASN A 6 9.44 -6.89 16.58
N VAL A 7 8.82 -5.72 16.40
CA VAL A 7 8.73 -5.04 15.11
C VAL A 7 9.84 -4.01 15.03
N LYS A 8 10.71 -4.16 14.03
CA LYS A 8 11.74 -3.17 13.68
C LYS A 8 11.32 -2.48 12.39
N ILE A 9 11.44 -1.16 12.36
CA ILE A 9 11.01 -0.33 11.22
C ILE A 9 12.25 0.29 10.59
N MET A 10 12.37 0.16 9.28
CA MET A 10 13.40 0.81 8.48
C MET A 10 12.68 1.60 7.37
N LEU A 11 12.85 2.92 7.36
CA LEU A 11 12.22 3.83 6.40
C LEU A 11 13.25 4.28 5.36
N GLN A 12 12.78 4.83 4.24
CA GLN A 12 13.64 5.30 3.14
C GLN A 12 14.61 4.20 2.66
N THR A 13 14.11 2.96 2.54
CA THR A 13 14.93 1.80 2.20
C THR A 13 14.16 0.89 1.27
N ASP A 14 14.71 0.68 0.08
CA ASP A 14 14.21 -0.35 -0.82
C ASP A 14 14.63 -1.72 -0.30
N TYR A 15 13.71 -2.70 -0.30
CA TYR A 15 14.03 -4.06 0.17
C TYR A 15 15.18 -4.69 -0.62
N ARG A 16 15.37 -4.32 -1.90
CA ARG A 16 16.47 -4.82 -2.75
C ARG A 16 17.84 -4.43 -2.23
N GLU A 17 17.96 -3.29 -1.55
CA GLU A 17 19.22 -2.79 -0.99
C GLU A 17 19.66 -3.58 0.24
N VAL A 18 18.71 -4.24 0.92
CA VAL A 18 18.94 -4.90 2.21
C VAL A 18 18.70 -6.40 2.19
N ARG A 19 18.03 -6.96 1.17
CA ARG A 19 17.65 -8.39 1.12
C ARG A 19 18.83 -9.35 1.21
N GLU A 20 20.02 -8.92 0.79
CA GLU A 20 21.24 -9.74 0.87
C GLU A 20 22.04 -9.50 2.16
N ARG A 21 21.75 -8.40 2.88
CA ARG A 21 22.48 -7.98 4.09
C ARG A 21 21.77 -8.38 5.38
N ILE A 22 20.44 -8.42 5.35
CA ILE A 22 19.60 -8.75 6.50
C ILE A 22 19.07 -10.17 6.30
N PRO A 23 19.49 -11.15 7.12
CA PRO A 23 18.96 -12.50 7.02
C PRO A 23 17.50 -12.54 7.47
N PHE A 24 16.65 -13.15 6.67
CA PHE A 24 15.26 -13.43 7.01
C PHE A 24 14.88 -14.85 6.55
N ARG A 25 13.90 -15.47 7.23
CA ARG A 25 13.42 -16.81 6.86
C ARG A 25 12.37 -16.76 5.76
N ARG A 26 11.46 -15.81 5.84
CA ARG A 26 10.32 -15.63 4.93
C ARG A 26 10.05 -14.16 4.70
N LEU A 27 9.32 -13.84 3.64
CA LEU A 27 9.01 -12.49 3.21
C LEU A 27 7.49 -12.29 3.08
N ILE A 28 6.98 -11.17 3.58
CA ILE A 28 5.68 -10.63 3.17
C ILE A 28 5.99 -9.47 2.23
N TYR A 29 5.57 -9.59 0.97
CA TYR A 29 5.80 -8.57 -0.04
C TYR A 29 4.48 -7.87 -0.38
N THR A 30 4.49 -6.53 -0.31
CA THR A 30 3.30 -5.70 -0.55
C THR A 30 3.48 -4.67 -1.66
N GLY A 31 4.65 -4.64 -2.31
CA GLY A 31 4.96 -3.76 -3.44
C GLY A 31 4.41 -4.28 -4.78
N PRO A 32 4.72 -3.63 -5.91
CA PRO A 32 4.28 -4.07 -7.24
C PRO A 32 4.85 -5.45 -7.59
N ILE A 33 3.97 -6.40 -7.93
CA ILE A 33 4.39 -7.79 -8.21
C ILE A 33 5.32 -7.91 -9.43
N ASP A 34 5.12 -7.06 -10.44
CA ASP A 34 5.97 -7.01 -11.62
C ASP A 34 7.39 -6.54 -11.28
N GLU A 35 7.52 -5.55 -10.40
CA GLU A 35 8.81 -5.07 -9.90
C GLU A 35 9.56 -6.13 -9.07
N PHE A 36 8.84 -6.91 -8.25
CA PHE A 36 9.45 -8.02 -7.51
C PHE A 36 10.19 -9.02 -8.42
N PHE A 37 9.66 -9.22 -9.63
CA PHE A 37 10.22 -10.10 -10.65
C PHE A 37 11.03 -9.34 -11.72
N ASP A 38 11.55 -8.15 -11.39
CA ASP A 38 12.39 -7.32 -12.26
C ASP A 38 11.75 -7.04 -13.64
N TRP A 39 10.42 -6.91 -13.67
CA TRP A 39 9.60 -6.71 -14.86
C TRP A 39 9.83 -7.73 -15.99
N LYS A 40 10.27 -8.95 -15.66
CA LYS A 40 10.69 -9.95 -16.66
C LYS A 40 9.61 -10.39 -17.66
N LEU A 41 8.33 -10.17 -17.36
CA LEU A 41 7.20 -10.42 -18.27
C LEU A 41 6.62 -9.13 -18.88
N GLY A 42 7.26 -7.99 -18.63
CA GLY A 42 6.77 -6.65 -18.97
C GLY A 42 6.14 -5.92 -17.78
N ARG A 43 5.98 -4.60 -17.90
CA ARG A 43 5.43 -3.74 -16.83
C ARG A 43 3.91 -3.89 -16.73
N LEU A 44 3.39 -4.08 -15.51
CA LEU A 44 1.96 -3.98 -15.25
C LEU A 44 1.55 -2.49 -15.25
N PRO A 45 0.48 -2.11 -15.97
CA PRO A 45 0.06 -0.71 -15.98
C PRO A 45 -0.57 -0.28 -14.64
N TYR A 46 -0.04 0.76 -14.03
CA TYR A 46 -0.66 1.44 -12.89
C TYR A 46 -0.99 2.89 -13.26
N ARG A 47 -2.10 3.40 -12.71
CA ARG A 47 -2.39 4.83 -12.72
C ARG A 47 -1.72 5.48 -11.51
N SER A 48 -1.14 6.64 -11.76
CA SER A 48 -0.52 7.49 -10.74
C SER A 48 -1.36 8.75 -10.49
N LEU A 49 -1.02 9.49 -9.44
CA LEU A 49 -1.62 10.79 -9.09
C LEU A 49 -0.52 11.80 -8.81
N ARG A 50 -0.72 13.03 -9.27
CA ARG A 50 0.02 14.21 -8.82
C ARG A 50 -0.90 15.02 -7.91
N PHE A 51 -0.41 15.34 -6.72
CA PHE A 51 -1.13 16.12 -5.73
C PHE A 51 -0.59 17.56 -5.72
N GLU A 52 -1.50 18.53 -5.74
CA GLU A 52 -1.18 19.93 -5.52
C GLU A 52 -1.88 20.42 -4.25
N HIS A 53 -1.07 20.73 -3.24
CA HIS A 53 -1.56 21.13 -1.93
C HIS A 53 -1.61 22.66 -1.83
N VAL A 54 -2.75 23.18 -1.40
CA VAL A 54 -2.98 24.63 -1.26
C VAL A 54 -3.53 24.92 0.13
N THR A 55 -3.11 26.04 0.74
CA THR A 55 -3.71 26.56 1.97
C THR A 55 -4.31 27.93 1.70
N LEU A 56 -5.56 28.13 2.12
CA LEU A 56 -6.32 29.35 1.89
C LEU A 56 -6.63 30.08 3.20
N GLU A 57 -6.69 31.40 3.14
CA GLU A 57 -7.09 32.29 4.25
C GLU A 57 -8.62 32.34 4.42
N CYS A 58 -9.25 31.18 4.52
CA CYS A 58 -10.67 31.06 4.85
C CYS A 58 -10.94 29.81 5.69
N GLU A 59 -12.03 29.86 6.47
CA GLU A 59 -12.40 28.73 7.33
C GLU A 59 -12.90 27.53 6.53
N GLN A 60 -13.62 27.76 5.43
CA GLN A 60 -14.18 26.68 4.62
C GLN A 60 -14.23 27.12 3.16
N PHE A 61 -13.72 26.27 2.27
CA PHE A 61 -13.68 26.54 0.83
C PHE A 61 -14.86 25.91 0.08
N GLN A 62 -15.23 24.68 0.43
CA GLN A 62 -16.26 23.91 -0.27
C GLN A 62 -17.31 23.34 0.72
N PRO A 63 -18.53 23.02 0.26
CA PRO A 63 -19.61 22.59 1.16
C PRO A 63 -19.41 21.16 1.72
N VAL A 64 -18.53 20.36 1.13
CA VAL A 64 -18.30 18.95 1.49
C VAL A 64 -16.82 18.57 1.35
N ALA A 65 -16.42 17.45 1.94
CA ALA A 65 -15.03 16.99 1.95
C ALA A 65 -14.40 16.82 0.55
N VAL A 66 -15.17 16.29 -0.41
CA VAL A 66 -14.66 16.00 -1.76
C VAL A 66 -15.66 16.48 -2.80
N VAL A 67 -15.20 17.30 -3.74
CA VAL A 67 -15.99 17.72 -4.91
C VAL A 67 -15.28 17.22 -6.17
N ASN A 68 -16.01 16.47 -7.00
CA ASN A 68 -15.50 15.92 -8.26
C ASN A 68 -15.80 16.86 -9.43
N TYR A 69 -14.90 16.91 -10.41
CA TYR A 69 -14.98 17.75 -11.60
C TYR A 69 -14.89 16.88 -12.87
N PRO A 70 -15.99 16.24 -13.31
CA PRO A 70 -15.92 15.22 -14.36
C PRO A 70 -15.61 15.73 -15.77
N GLN A 71 -15.78 17.03 -16.06
CA GLN A 71 -15.78 17.55 -17.45
C GLN A 71 -15.03 18.87 -17.67
N THR A 72 -14.61 19.56 -16.62
CA THR A 72 -14.26 21.00 -16.76
C THR A 72 -12.79 21.31 -16.48
N GLU A 73 -12.08 20.43 -15.79
CA GLU A 73 -10.76 20.75 -15.21
C GLU A 73 -9.71 19.70 -15.53
N ALA A 74 -8.44 20.08 -15.43
CA ALA A 74 -7.31 19.16 -15.54
C ALA A 74 -7.17 18.23 -14.31
N TYR A 75 -7.71 18.62 -13.16
CA TYR A 75 -7.81 17.79 -11.96
C TYR A 75 -9.17 17.08 -11.91
N THR A 76 -9.22 15.91 -11.27
CA THR A 76 -10.46 15.12 -11.17
C THR A 76 -11.31 15.52 -9.97
N ARG A 77 -10.69 16.01 -8.89
CA ARG A 77 -11.36 16.40 -7.66
C ARG A 77 -10.52 17.31 -6.77
N ILE A 78 -11.21 18.01 -5.87
CA ILE A 78 -10.63 18.77 -4.76
C ILE A 78 -11.07 18.12 -3.44
N THR A 79 -10.10 17.88 -2.56
CA THR A 79 -10.35 17.40 -1.20
C THR A 79 -10.06 18.50 -0.17
N GLU A 80 -11.03 18.85 0.66
CA GLU A 80 -10.89 19.74 1.82
C GLU A 80 -10.86 18.93 3.13
N TYR A 81 -9.68 18.87 3.76
CA TYR A 81 -9.44 17.90 4.84
C TYR A 81 -10.18 18.19 6.14
N LYS A 82 -10.56 19.45 6.41
CA LYS A 82 -11.23 19.82 7.67
C LYS A 82 -12.60 19.14 7.82
N HIS A 83 -13.29 18.87 6.72
CA HIS A 83 -14.52 18.06 6.74
C HIS A 83 -14.27 16.62 7.18
N LEU A 84 -13.10 16.06 6.90
CA LEU A 84 -12.74 14.68 7.23
C LEU A 84 -12.19 14.55 8.65
N THR A 85 -11.43 15.54 9.11
CA THR A 85 -10.73 15.48 10.40
C THR A 85 -11.50 16.16 11.54
N GLY A 86 -12.46 17.04 11.22
CA GLY A 86 -13.17 17.87 12.20
C GLY A 86 -12.30 19.00 12.78
N GLN A 87 -11.11 19.25 12.22
CA GLN A 87 -10.20 20.29 12.70
C GLN A 87 -10.82 21.69 12.57
N ARG A 88 -10.76 22.49 13.64
CA ARG A 88 -11.15 23.90 13.64
C ARG A 88 -9.93 24.80 13.46
N ASN A 89 -9.97 25.69 12.48
CA ASN A 89 -8.90 26.62 12.15
C ASN A 89 -9.45 27.78 11.31
N THR A 90 -8.84 28.96 11.38
CA THR A 90 -9.21 30.14 10.58
C THR A 90 -8.82 30.00 9.09
N ARG A 91 -7.93 29.05 8.78
CA ARG A 91 -7.47 28.67 7.44
C ARG A 91 -7.98 27.27 7.08
N THR A 92 -7.87 26.92 5.80
CA THR A 92 -8.19 25.59 5.30
C THR A 92 -7.12 25.08 4.34
N SER A 93 -6.91 23.77 4.32
CA SER A 93 -5.97 23.10 3.42
C SER A 93 -6.71 22.17 2.48
N LEU A 94 -6.36 22.27 1.21
CA LEU A 94 -6.96 21.59 0.09
C LEU A 94 -5.92 20.77 -0.66
N THR A 95 -6.39 19.76 -1.39
CA THR A 95 -5.59 19.07 -2.39
C THR A 95 -6.36 18.97 -3.69
N TYR A 96 -5.72 19.38 -4.78
CA TYR A 96 -6.14 19.10 -6.15
C TYR A 96 -5.46 17.81 -6.61
N GLU A 97 -6.24 16.89 -7.17
CA GLU A 97 -5.75 15.58 -7.63
C GLU A 97 -5.72 15.50 -9.17
N TYR A 98 -4.52 15.34 -9.74
CA TYR A 98 -4.32 15.23 -11.17
C TYR A 98 -3.96 13.79 -11.56
N PRO A 99 -4.74 13.11 -12.43
CA PRO A 99 -4.38 11.79 -12.92
C PRO A 99 -3.15 11.86 -13.82
N THR A 100 -2.25 10.90 -13.66
CA THR A 100 -1.04 10.80 -14.48
C THR A 100 -0.64 9.34 -14.71
N ASP A 101 0.14 9.10 -15.76
CA ASP A 101 0.75 7.79 -16.06
C ASP A 101 2.20 7.70 -15.57
N ILE A 102 2.69 8.75 -14.91
CA ILE A 102 4.07 8.86 -14.42
C ILE A 102 4.06 9.01 -12.90
N GLY A 103 4.95 8.28 -12.22
CA GLY A 103 5.14 8.33 -10.77
C GLY A 103 4.75 7.03 -10.07
N ASP A 104 4.46 7.13 -8.79
CA ASP A 104 4.19 5.97 -7.93
C ASP A 104 2.90 5.23 -8.33
N PRO A 105 2.87 3.88 -8.22
CA PRO A 105 1.70 3.10 -8.57
C PRO A 105 0.61 3.23 -7.50
N TYR A 106 -0.47 3.96 -7.80
CA TYR A 106 -1.61 4.10 -6.87
C TYR A 106 -2.77 3.15 -7.19
N TYR A 107 -3.08 2.95 -8.47
CA TYR A 107 -4.23 2.17 -8.91
C TYR A 107 -3.85 1.15 -9.99
N PRO A 108 -4.16 -0.15 -9.82
CA PRO A 108 -4.09 -1.08 -10.95
C PRO A 108 -5.09 -0.65 -12.03
N VAL A 109 -4.81 -0.95 -13.29
CA VAL A 109 -5.70 -0.65 -14.42
C VAL A 109 -6.39 -1.96 -14.85
N PRO A 110 -7.63 -2.24 -14.41
CA PRO A 110 -8.30 -3.50 -14.70
C PRO A 110 -8.77 -3.53 -16.15
N ARG A 111 -8.10 -4.34 -16.97
CA ARG A 111 -8.45 -4.59 -18.38
C ARG A 111 -8.03 -6.02 -18.74
N PRO A 112 -8.70 -6.71 -19.67
CA PRO A 112 -8.41 -8.11 -19.99
C PRO A 112 -6.92 -8.39 -20.28
N LYS A 113 -6.25 -7.51 -21.05
CA LYS A 113 -4.82 -7.62 -21.34
C LYS A 113 -3.93 -7.55 -20.10
N ASN A 114 -4.27 -6.66 -19.16
CA ASN A 114 -3.48 -6.46 -17.94
C ASN A 114 -3.72 -7.59 -16.93
N GLU A 115 -4.96 -8.10 -16.87
CA GLU A 115 -5.28 -9.27 -16.07
C GLU A 115 -4.55 -10.51 -16.59
N ALA A 116 -4.49 -10.71 -17.91
CA ALA A 116 -3.73 -11.80 -18.51
C ALA A 116 -2.22 -11.71 -18.19
N LEU A 117 -1.64 -10.51 -18.15
CA LEU A 117 -0.26 -10.31 -17.71
C LEU A 117 -0.09 -10.57 -16.21
N TYR A 118 -0.99 -10.05 -15.38
CA TYR A 118 -0.97 -10.29 -13.94
C TYR A 118 -1.06 -11.78 -13.61
N LYS A 119 -1.88 -12.56 -14.33
CA LYS A 119 -1.98 -14.01 -14.13
C LYS A 119 -0.68 -14.76 -14.36
N GLN A 120 0.18 -14.27 -15.25
CA GLN A 120 1.51 -14.85 -15.43
C GLN A 120 2.43 -14.51 -14.26
N TYR A 121 2.36 -13.29 -13.72
CA TYR A 121 3.08 -12.91 -12.50
C TYR A 121 2.56 -13.65 -11.26
N GLU A 122 1.24 -13.86 -11.15
CA GLU A 122 0.62 -14.65 -10.08
C GLU A 122 1.14 -16.09 -10.11
N ALA A 123 1.24 -16.71 -11.29
CA ALA A 123 1.84 -18.04 -11.42
C ALA A 123 3.31 -18.10 -11.00
N LEU A 124 4.08 -17.02 -11.18
CA LEU A 124 5.46 -16.94 -10.67
C LEU A 124 5.50 -16.79 -9.15
N ALA A 125 4.59 -16.00 -8.59
CA ALA A 125 4.42 -15.84 -7.14
C ALA A 125 4.06 -17.16 -6.45
N ASP A 126 3.22 -17.98 -7.08
CA ASP A 126 2.86 -19.32 -6.58
C ASP A 126 4.06 -20.27 -6.46
N ASN A 127 5.15 -20.00 -7.19
CA ASN A 127 6.42 -20.76 -7.13
C ASN A 127 7.42 -20.21 -6.10
N CYS A 128 7.00 -19.25 -5.25
CA CYS A 128 7.84 -18.64 -4.21
C CYS A 128 7.33 -19.06 -2.81
N PRO A 129 7.69 -20.26 -2.30
CA PRO A 129 7.05 -20.86 -1.12
C PRO A 129 7.25 -20.09 0.19
N ASP A 130 8.33 -19.31 0.29
CA ASP A 130 8.67 -18.50 1.47
C ASP A 130 8.30 -17.01 1.28
N VAL A 131 7.53 -16.66 0.25
CA VAL A 131 7.08 -15.29 -0.03
C VAL A 131 5.56 -15.23 -0.09
N TRP A 132 4.94 -14.37 0.71
CA TRP A 132 3.51 -14.08 0.63
C TRP A 132 3.28 -12.71 0.00
N PHE A 133 2.56 -12.68 -1.10
CA PHE A 133 2.14 -11.47 -1.80
C PHE A 133 0.80 -11.00 -1.25
N VAL A 134 0.74 -9.80 -0.67
CA VAL A 134 -0.44 -9.27 0.00
C VAL A 134 -0.64 -7.79 -0.31
N GLY A 135 -1.88 -7.36 -0.45
CA GLY A 135 -2.24 -5.96 -0.63
C GLY A 135 -2.49 -5.56 -2.07
N ARG A 136 -2.88 -4.29 -2.24
CA ARG A 136 -3.32 -3.71 -3.51
C ARG A 136 -2.32 -3.93 -4.65
N LEU A 137 -1.04 -3.64 -4.42
CA LEU A 137 0.00 -3.69 -5.45
C LEU A 137 0.47 -5.12 -5.73
N ALA A 138 0.77 -5.88 -4.68
CA ALA A 138 1.29 -7.24 -4.81
C ALA A 138 0.27 -8.21 -5.42
N THR A 139 -1.03 -7.95 -5.30
CA THR A 139 -2.09 -8.77 -5.92
C THR A 139 -2.80 -8.08 -7.09
N TYR A 140 -2.33 -6.90 -7.50
CA TYR A 140 -2.89 -6.12 -8.60
C TYR A 140 -4.43 -5.97 -8.52
N ARG A 141 -4.95 -5.71 -7.31
CA ARG A 141 -6.40 -5.59 -7.04
C ARG A 141 -6.76 -4.19 -6.58
N TYR A 142 -7.85 -3.65 -7.09
CA TYR A 142 -8.40 -2.38 -6.59
C TYR A 142 -9.11 -2.63 -5.25
N TYR A 143 -8.36 -2.53 -4.15
CA TYR A 143 -8.89 -2.69 -2.79
C TYR A 143 -8.98 -1.40 -2.00
N ASN A 144 -10.05 -1.25 -1.22
CA ASN A 144 -10.17 -0.29 -0.13
C ASN A 144 -9.37 -0.74 1.11
N MET A 145 -9.21 0.16 2.10
CA MET A 145 -8.42 -0.12 3.31
C MET A 145 -8.95 -1.33 4.10
N ASP A 146 -10.26 -1.42 4.30
CA ASP A 146 -10.93 -2.52 5.01
C ASP A 146 -10.70 -3.88 4.34
N GLN A 147 -10.75 -3.90 3.00
CA GLN A 147 -10.51 -5.12 2.21
C GLN A 147 -9.06 -5.59 2.33
N VAL A 148 -8.08 -4.67 2.30
CA VAL A 148 -6.66 -5.03 2.51
C VAL A 148 -6.42 -5.53 3.93
N VAL A 149 -7.03 -4.90 4.95
CA VAL A 149 -6.95 -5.39 6.33
C VAL A 149 -7.55 -6.79 6.46
N GLY A 150 -8.72 -7.04 5.88
CA GLY A 150 -9.32 -8.36 5.82
C GLY A 150 -8.42 -9.40 5.13
N GLN A 151 -7.82 -9.03 4.00
CA GLN A 151 -6.86 -9.87 3.29
C GLN A 151 -5.64 -10.21 4.16
N ALA A 152 -5.09 -9.22 4.87
CA ALA A 152 -3.94 -9.41 5.75
C ALA A 152 -4.25 -10.37 6.91
N LEU A 153 -5.41 -10.20 7.56
CA LEU A 153 -5.85 -11.10 8.64
C LEU A 153 -6.08 -12.53 8.13
N ALA A 154 -6.70 -12.69 6.96
CA ALA A 154 -6.90 -14.00 6.34
C ALA A 154 -5.57 -14.66 5.93
N THR A 155 -4.59 -13.90 5.46
CA THR A 155 -3.23 -14.41 5.18
C THR A 155 -2.51 -14.82 6.46
N PHE A 156 -2.57 -14.00 7.51
CA PHE A 156 -1.99 -14.33 8.81
C PHE A 156 -2.56 -15.65 9.38
N ALA A 157 -3.89 -15.82 9.33
CA ALA A 157 -4.54 -17.05 9.78
C ALA A 157 -4.10 -18.30 8.97
N ARG A 158 -3.82 -18.15 7.66
CA ARG A 158 -3.28 -19.23 6.83
C ARG A 158 -1.84 -19.56 7.23
N ILE A 159 -0.99 -18.55 7.41
CA ILE A 159 0.41 -18.70 7.85
C ILE A 159 0.47 -19.43 9.20
N GLN A 160 -0.39 -19.07 10.16
CA GLN A 160 -0.42 -19.74 11.46
C GLN A 160 -0.75 -21.23 11.39
N LYS A 161 -1.55 -21.66 10.39
CA LYS A 161 -1.89 -23.07 10.19
C LYS A 161 -0.78 -23.86 9.52
N THR A 162 -0.03 -23.23 8.61
CA THR A 162 1.04 -23.89 7.84
C THR A 162 2.39 -23.88 8.54
N ILE A 163 2.61 -22.95 9.48
CA ILE A 163 3.87 -22.79 10.20
C ILE A 163 3.60 -22.91 11.72
N PRO A 164 3.85 -24.09 12.31
CA PRO A 164 3.68 -24.31 13.74
C PRO A 164 4.64 -23.44 14.58
N ALA A 165 4.24 -23.18 15.83
CA ALA A 165 4.96 -22.31 16.76
C ALA A 165 6.37 -22.80 17.16
N SER A 166 6.77 -24.03 16.84
CA SER A 166 8.09 -24.59 17.14
C SER A 166 9.24 -23.96 16.34
N ASP A 167 8.93 -23.22 15.26
CA ASP A 167 9.89 -22.41 14.49
C ASP A 167 10.13 -21.01 15.08
N ARG A 168 9.45 -20.66 16.17
CA ARG A 168 9.59 -19.35 16.83
C ARG A 168 10.91 -19.32 17.61
N ALA A 169 11.76 -18.33 17.33
CA ALA A 169 12.90 -18.04 18.19
C ALA A 169 12.42 -17.86 19.65
N PRO A 170 13.17 -18.33 20.66
CA PRO A 170 12.73 -18.29 22.04
C PRO A 170 12.38 -16.85 22.44
N GLN A 171 11.17 -16.66 22.97
CA GLN A 171 10.81 -15.42 23.63
C GLN A 171 11.75 -15.26 24.83
N SER A 172 12.66 -14.29 24.78
CA SER A 172 13.38 -13.88 25.99
C SER A 172 12.34 -13.34 26.97
N ALA A 173 12.16 -14.03 28.09
CA ALA A 173 11.38 -13.55 29.21
C ALA A 173 11.99 -12.22 29.70
N LEU A 174 11.39 -11.10 29.30
CA LEU A 174 11.70 -9.81 29.90
C LEU A 174 11.02 -9.81 31.27
N ALA A 175 11.82 -10.07 32.30
CA ALA A 175 11.46 -9.85 33.68
C ALA A 175 11.01 -8.38 33.85
N MET A 176 9.80 -8.19 34.36
CA MET A 176 9.36 -6.86 34.79
C MET A 176 10.04 -6.56 36.14
N PRO A 177 10.73 -5.41 36.29
CA PRO A 177 11.11 -4.93 37.61
C PRO A 177 9.87 -4.41 38.34
N VAL A 178 9.83 -4.71 39.65
CA VAL A 178 8.82 -4.34 40.64
C VAL A 178 8.79 -2.84 40.87
#